data_AF-A0A258KTN2-F1
#
_entry.id   AF-A0A258KTN2-F1
#
_cell.length_a   1.000
_cell.length_b   1.000
_cell.length_c   1.000
_cell.angle_alpha   90.00
_cell.angle_beta   90.00
_cell.angle_gamma   90.00
#
_symmetry.space_group_name_H-M   'P 1'
#
loop_
_entity.id
_entity.type
_entity.pdbx_description
1 polymer ?
#
loop_
_entity_poly.entity_id
_entity_poly.type
_entity_poly.pdbx_seq_one_letter_code
_entity_poly.pdbx_strand_id
1 'polypeptide(L)'
;MSNVVRPFAKRVAAAITGSPRQQIESIRSRRLELIEERKVIDGSRRPLEESQAALGRMLDDISASLDVDLAALTDHRTSRAPELLRPGSDIGNQLNFKFLLALLIASNRAAVRDTLAKCLQSNYDGIGAMTSSDRESKLNAIDAELDDLERREEAIIRETEADGTPLARRSDASPAIVLLRDLAA
;
A
#
# COMPACT_ATOMS: atom_id res chain seq x y z
N MET A 1 -25.80 1.36 12.76
CA MET A 1 -24.66 1.79 11.93
C MET A 1 -25.13 2.95 11.05
N SER A 2 -25.17 4.13 11.66
CA SER A 2 -24.24 5.26 11.45
C SER A 2 -24.58 6.08 10.20
N ASN A 3 -25.43 7.08 10.44
CA ASN A 3 -26.04 8.00 9.50
C ASN A 3 -25.24 9.32 9.51
N VAL A 4 -23.93 9.28 9.20
CA VAL A 4 -23.00 10.40 9.45
C VAL A 4 -22.60 11.18 8.18
N VAL A 5 -22.96 10.72 6.98
CA VAL A 5 -22.45 11.33 5.73
C VAL A 5 -23.23 12.59 5.28
N ARG A 6 -24.34 12.96 5.93
CA ARG A 6 -25.26 14.01 5.41
C ARG A 6 -25.18 15.46 5.95
N PRO A 7 -24.31 15.90 6.88
CA PRO A 7 -24.26 17.32 7.24
C PRO A 7 -23.29 18.17 6.38
N PHE A 8 -22.41 17.58 5.56
CA PHE A 8 -21.29 18.31 4.96
C PHE A 8 -21.57 19.02 3.61
N ALA A 9 -22.49 18.50 2.79
CA ALA A 9 -22.87 19.18 1.54
C ALA A 9 -23.38 20.62 1.78
N LYS A 10 -23.93 20.88 2.97
CA LYS A 10 -24.41 22.21 3.40
C LYS A 10 -23.28 23.19 3.77
N ARG A 11 -22.09 22.69 4.14
CA ARG A 11 -20.92 23.53 4.49
C ARG A 11 -20.13 23.96 3.26
N VAL A 12 -20.00 23.08 2.26
CA VAL A 12 -19.31 23.41 1.01
C VAL A 12 -20.09 24.46 0.20
N ALA A 13 -21.43 24.39 0.19
CA ALA A 13 -22.26 25.40 -0.46
C ALA A 13 -22.18 26.80 0.20
N ALA A 14 -21.89 26.87 1.51
CA ALA A 14 -21.72 28.15 2.22
C ALA A 14 -20.31 28.77 2.02
N ALA A 15 -19.32 28.00 1.57
CA ALA A 15 -17.98 28.52 1.30
C ALA A 15 -17.90 29.32 -0.02
N ILE A 16 -18.87 29.17 -0.92
CA ILE A 16 -18.92 29.84 -2.22
C ILE A 16 -19.15 31.37 -2.08
N THR A 17 -19.56 31.86 -0.90
CA THR A 17 -19.70 33.30 -0.60
C THR A 17 -18.60 33.87 0.30
N GLY A 18 -17.57 33.08 0.63
CA GLY A 18 -16.44 33.52 1.45
C GLY A 18 -15.41 34.31 0.65
N SER A 19 -14.62 35.14 1.34
CA SER A 19 -13.46 35.80 0.74
C SER A 19 -12.48 34.78 0.11
N PRO A 20 -11.70 35.13 -0.92
CA PRO A 20 -10.77 34.20 -1.59
C PRO A 20 -9.82 33.47 -0.61
N ARG A 21 -9.38 34.16 0.45
CA ARG A 21 -8.57 33.56 1.52
C ARG A 21 -9.29 32.46 2.29
N GLN A 22 -10.58 32.64 2.58
CA GLN A 22 -11.38 31.61 3.26
C GLN A 22 -11.62 30.40 2.36
N GLN A 23 -11.80 30.63 1.07
CA GLN A 23 -11.94 29.53 0.10
C GLN A 23 -10.66 28.70 0.02
N ILE A 24 -9.49 29.34 -0.11
CA ILE A 24 -8.19 28.64 -0.10
C ILE A 24 -7.98 27.88 1.21
N GLU A 25 -8.29 28.48 2.36
CA GLU A 25 -8.13 27.81 3.65
C GLU A 25 -9.03 26.57 3.77
N SER A 26 -10.27 26.66 3.25
CA SER A 26 -11.18 25.51 3.21
C SER A 26 -10.67 24.38 2.30
N ILE A 27 -10.07 24.73 1.15
CA ILE A 27 -9.45 23.77 0.23
C ILE A 27 -8.25 23.09 0.91
N ARG A 28 -7.38 23.87 1.56
CA ARG A 28 -6.20 23.35 2.27
C ARG A 28 -6.59 22.43 3.43
N SER A 29 -7.60 22.81 4.20
CA SER A 29 -8.16 21.98 5.27
C SER A 29 -8.66 20.65 4.71
N ARG A 30 -9.45 20.68 3.62
CA ARG A 30 -9.95 19.46 2.97
C ARG A 30 -8.83 18.58 2.43
N ARG A 31 -7.78 19.18 1.85
CA ARG A 31 -6.61 18.45 1.37
C ARG A 31 -5.92 17.68 2.51
N LEU A 32 -5.75 18.31 3.67
CA LEU A 32 -5.15 17.65 4.84
C LEU A 32 -6.00 16.47 5.32
N GLU A 33 -7.33 16.62 5.36
CA GLU A 33 -8.24 15.53 5.70
C GLU A 33 -8.08 14.33 4.74
N LEU A 34 -8.03 14.60 3.43
CA LEU A 34 -7.85 13.56 2.42
C LEU A 34 -6.50 12.86 2.52
N ILE A 35 -5.43 13.58 2.88
CA ILE A 35 -4.11 12.98 3.11
C ILE A 35 -4.14 12.02 4.30
N GLU A 36 -4.82 12.41 5.39
CA GLU A 36 -4.99 11.52 6.54
C GLU A 36 -5.90 10.32 6.22
N GLU A 37 -6.99 10.53 5.47
CA GLU A 37 -7.85 9.45 4.99
C GLU A 37 -7.08 8.47 4.09
N ARG A 38 -6.23 8.98 3.20
CA ARG A 38 -5.34 8.19 2.35
C ARG A 38 -4.42 7.31 3.19
N LYS A 39 -3.78 7.85 4.23
CA LYS A 39 -2.92 7.08 5.14
C LYS A 39 -3.69 5.96 5.86
N VAL A 40 -4.92 6.24 6.28
CA VAL A 40 -5.79 5.23 6.93
C VAL A 40 -6.15 4.10 5.95
N ILE A 41 -6.49 4.44 4.71
CA ILE A 41 -6.83 3.46 3.67
C ILE A 41 -5.61 2.64 3.25
N ASP A 42 -4.47 3.29 3.07
CA ASP A 42 -3.22 2.62 2.71
C ASP A 42 -2.74 1.68 3.82
N GLY A 43 -2.89 2.11 5.08
CA GLY A 43 -2.61 1.29 6.27
C GLY A 43 -3.67 0.22 6.58
N SER A 44 -4.79 0.17 5.85
CA SER A 44 -5.86 -0.80 6.11
C SER A 44 -5.41 -2.23 5.78
N ARG A 45 -5.77 -3.18 6.65
CA ARG A 45 -5.40 -4.58 6.44
C ARG A 45 -6.20 -5.21 5.30
N ARG A 46 -5.60 -6.19 4.62
CA ARG A 46 -6.29 -7.00 3.61
C ARG A 46 -7.31 -7.93 4.29
N PRO A 47 -8.35 -8.43 3.62
CA PRO A 47 -9.21 -9.47 4.15
C PRO A 47 -8.41 -10.70 4.58
N LEU A 48 -8.93 -11.43 5.56
CA LEU A 48 -8.30 -12.66 6.06
C LEU A 48 -8.11 -13.66 4.92
N GLU A 49 -9.13 -13.83 4.07
CA GLU A 49 -9.10 -14.74 2.92
C GLU A 49 -8.01 -14.34 1.91
N GLU A 50 -7.92 -13.06 1.54
CA GLU A 50 -6.84 -12.56 0.67
C GLU A 50 -5.46 -12.73 1.30
N SER A 51 -5.36 -12.55 2.62
CA SER A 51 -4.10 -12.72 3.36
C SER A 51 -3.67 -14.18 3.42
N GLN A 52 -4.61 -15.11 3.62
CA GLN A 52 -4.37 -16.54 3.58
C GLN A 52 -3.99 -17.01 2.17
N ALA A 53 -4.64 -16.48 1.13
CA ALA A 53 -4.27 -16.75 -0.25
C ALA A 53 -2.88 -16.19 -0.60
N ALA A 54 -2.56 -14.98 -0.14
CA ALA A 54 -1.23 -14.39 -0.30
C ALA A 54 -0.14 -15.20 0.44
N LEU A 55 -0.43 -15.66 1.66
CA LEU A 55 0.45 -16.57 2.40
C LEU A 55 0.68 -17.87 1.62
N GLY A 56 -0.37 -18.46 1.06
CA GLY A 56 -0.28 -19.67 0.24
C GLY A 56 0.70 -19.50 -0.93
N ARG A 57 0.52 -18.41 -1.70
CA ARG A 57 1.41 -18.04 -2.81
C ARG A 57 2.85 -17.83 -2.36
N MET A 58 3.08 -17.09 -1.29
CA MET A 58 4.43 -16.88 -0.75
C MET A 58 5.11 -18.21 -0.39
N LEU A 59 4.38 -19.16 0.21
CA LEU A 59 4.92 -20.48 0.50
C LEU A 59 5.20 -21.27 -0.79
N ASP A 60 4.36 -21.12 -1.83
CA ASP A 60 4.60 -21.74 -3.15
C ASP A 60 5.87 -21.19 -3.78
N ASP A 61 6.06 -19.87 -3.76
CA ASP A 61 7.26 -19.21 -4.29
C ASP A 61 8.51 -19.67 -3.55
N ILE A 62 8.45 -19.79 -2.21
CA ILE A 62 9.56 -20.33 -1.41
C ILE A 62 9.86 -21.78 -1.83
N SER A 63 8.83 -22.61 -2.01
CA SER A 63 9.00 -24.01 -2.41
C SER A 63 9.59 -24.13 -3.82
N ALA A 64 9.16 -23.26 -4.75
CA ALA A 64 9.64 -23.23 -6.13
C ALA A 64 11.06 -22.64 -6.26
N SER A 65 11.46 -21.74 -5.35
CA SER A 65 12.81 -21.16 -5.30
C SER A 65 13.88 -22.16 -4.87
N LEU A 66 13.47 -23.27 -4.25
CA LEU A 66 14.32 -24.43 -4.06
C LEU A 66 14.40 -25.17 -5.39
N ASP A 67 15.33 -24.75 -6.24
CA ASP A 67 15.73 -25.48 -7.44
C ASP A 67 16.55 -26.72 -7.02
N VAL A 68 15.90 -27.57 -6.23
CA VAL A 68 16.48 -28.73 -5.58
C VAL A 68 15.69 -29.91 -6.08
N ASP A 69 16.36 -30.75 -6.86
CA ASP A 69 15.86 -32.07 -7.15
C ASP A 69 15.82 -32.88 -5.84
N LEU A 70 14.68 -32.82 -5.15
CA LEU A 70 14.41 -33.58 -3.93
C LEU A 70 14.57 -35.09 -4.17
N ALA A 71 14.42 -35.56 -5.41
CA ALA A 71 14.73 -36.95 -5.77
C ALA A 71 16.24 -37.22 -5.67
N ALA A 72 17.09 -36.28 -6.07
CA ALA A 72 18.54 -36.40 -5.91
C ALA A 72 19.00 -36.39 -4.44
N LEU A 73 18.24 -35.77 -3.53
CA LEU A 73 18.51 -35.80 -2.08
C LEU A 73 17.96 -37.07 -1.38
N THR A 74 16.97 -37.73 -1.96
CA THR A 74 16.34 -38.92 -1.37
C THR A 74 16.86 -40.22 -1.98
N ASP A 75 17.52 -40.18 -3.14
CA ASP A 75 18.21 -41.30 -3.77
C ASP A 75 19.57 -41.61 -3.12
N HIS A 76 19.58 -41.74 -1.80
CA HIS A 76 20.75 -42.17 -1.01
C HIS A 76 20.90 -43.69 -0.92
N ARG A 77 20.19 -44.46 -1.76
CA ARG A 77 20.42 -45.92 -1.84
C ARG A 77 21.77 -46.28 -2.46
N THR A 78 22.44 -45.34 -3.11
CA THR A 78 23.80 -45.54 -3.64
C THR A 78 24.64 -44.29 -3.47
N SER A 79 25.60 -44.35 -2.55
CA SER A 79 26.87 -43.58 -2.52
C SER A 79 27.00 -42.45 -1.45
N ARG A 80 27.76 -42.79 -0.41
CA ARG A 80 28.66 -41.92 0.38
C ARG A 80 28.07 -40.62 0.99
N ALA A 81 27.38 -40.76 2.12
CA ALA A 81 27.45 -39.74 3.18
C ALA A 81 28.82 -39.88 3.87
N PRO A 82 29.76 -38.91 3.73
CA PRO A 82 29.82 -37.81 4.69
C PRO A 82 30.45 -36.49 4.16
N GLU A 83 30.38 -36.17 2.86
CA GLU A 83 31.02 -34.93 2.35
C GLU A 83 30.19 -33.65 2.50
N LEU A 84 28.88 -33.77 2.75
CA LEU A 84 27.97 -32.63 2.98
C LEU A 84 28.25 -31.87 4.29
N LEU A 85 28.98 -32.47 5.23
CA LEU A 85 29.33 -31.88 6.52
C LEU A 85 30.84 -31.56 6.64
N ARG A 86 31.62 -31.71 5.56
CA ARG A 86 33.02 -31.31 5.57
C ARG A 86 33.13 -29.80 5.51
N PRO A 87 33.73 -29.12 6.51
CA PRO A 87 34.00 -27.69 6.41
C PRO A 87 34.96 -27.44 5.24
N GLY A 88 34.52 -26.67 4.25
CA GLY A 88 35.31 -26.33 3.05
C GLY A 88 34.80 -26.89 1.72
N SER A 89 33.69 -27.65 1.69
CA SER A 89 32.98 -27.93 0.42
C SER A 89 32.10 -26.74 0.04
N ASP A 90 32.02 -26.41 -1.26
CA ASP A 90 31.13 -25.35 -1.76
C ASP A 90 29.66 -25.57 -1.34
N ILE A 91 29.26 -26.84 -1.14
CA ILE A 91 27.93 -27.22 -0.65
C ILE A 91 27.71 -26.79 0.81
N GLY A 92 28.73 -26.86 1.67
CA GLY A 92 28.65 -26.37 3.05
C GLY A 92 28.47 -24.84 3.14
N ASN A 93 28.99 -24.09 2.16
CA ASN A 93 28.74 -22.65 2.02
C ASN A 93 27.38 -22.33 1.37
N GLN A 94 26.79 -23.28 0.63
CA GLN A 94 25.45 -23.17 0.01
C GLN A 94 24.31 -23.63 0.92
N LEU A 95 24.59 -24.42 1.96
CA LEU A 95 23.68 -24.72 3.07
C LEU A 95 23.51 -23.49 3.99
N ASN A 96 23.10 -22.38 3.40
CA ASN A 96 22.71 -21.19 4.13
C ASN A 96 21.43 -21.50 4.92
N PHE A 97 21.27 -20.90 6.10
CA PHE A 97 20.04 -20.95 6.89
C PHE A 97 18.78 -20.74 6.05
N LYS A 98 18.82 -19.87 5.04
CA LYS A 98 17.71 -19.65 4.10
C LYS A 98 17.31 -20.92 3.33
N PHE A 99 18.28 -21.71 2.89
CA PHE A 99 18.06 -22.95 2.18
C PHE A 99 17.45 -24.02 3.10
N LEU A 100 18.01 -24.20 4.30
CA LEU A 100 17.49 -25.14 5.30
C LEU A 100 16.06 -24.77 5.73
N LEU A 101 15.80 -23.48 5.91
CA LEU A 101 14.47 -22.97 6.25
C LEU A 101 13.48 -23.21 5.10
N ALA A 102 13.87 -22.91 3.87
CA ALA A 102 13.03 -23.17 2.71
C ALA A 102 12.74 -24.67 2.56
N LEU A 103 13.74 -25.55 2.72
CA LEU A 103 13.55 -27.00 2.69
C LEU A 103 12.60 -27.50 3.79
N LEU A 104 12.70 -26.95 5.00
CA LEU A 104 11.77 -27.24 6.10
C LEU A 104 10.34 -26.80 5.75
N ILE A 105 10.19 -25.61 5.16
CA ILE A 105 8.90 -25.08 4.71
C ILE A 105 8.31 -25.95 3.60
N ALA A 106 9.10 -26.34 2.61
CA ALA A 106 8.65 -27.18 1.51
C ALA A 106 8.22 -28.58 1.98
N SER A 107 9.02 -29.21 2.85
CA SER A 107 8.73 -30.55 3.40
C SER A 107 7.52 -30.58 4.34
N ASN A 108 7.24 -29.49 5.04
CA ASN A 108 6.15 -29.39 6.02
C ASN A 108 5.09 -28.35 5.64
N ARG A 109 4.89 -28.14 4.34
CA ARG A 109 4.07 -27.05 3.79
C ARG A 109 2.70 -26.93 4.47
N ALA A 110 1.96 -28.04 4.58
CA ALA A 110 0.62 -28.02 5.16
C ALA A 110 0.63 -27.59 6.64
N ALA A 111 1.54 -28.15 7.45
CA ALA A 111 1.65 -27.82 8.86
C ALA A 111 2.11 -26.36 9.08
N VAL A 112 3.06 -25.88 8.28
CA VAL A 112 3.53 -24.49 8.31
C VAL A 112 2.40 -23.53 7.92
N ARG A 113 1.69 -23.82 6.82
CA ARG A 113 0.55 -23.02 6.36
C ARG A 113 -0.54 -22.94 7.42
N ASP A 114 -0.93 -24.07 8.01
CA ASP A 114 -2.01 -24.11 9.00
C ASP A 114 -1.63 -23.39 10.31
N THR A 115 -0.36 -23.48 10.72
CA THR A 115 0.15 -22.74 11.89
C THR A 115 0.15 -21.24 11.63
N LEU A 116 0.68 -20.80 10.48
CA LEU A 116 0.69 -19.38 10.11
C LEU A 116 -0.72 -18.84 9.88
N ALA A 117 -1.64 -19.63 9.31
CA ALA A 117 -3.03 -19.27 9.14
C ALA A 117 -3.74 -19.06 10.49
N LYS A 118 -3.48 -19.90 11.50
CA LYS A 118 -4.00 -19.71 12.86
C LYS A 118 -3.45 -18.44 13.51
N CYS A 119 -2.14 -18.18 13.38
CA CYS A 119 -1.53 -16.94 13.87
C CYS A 119 -2.06 -15.70 13.16
N LEU A 120 -2.34 -15.78 11.85
CA LEU A 120 -2.99 -14.71 11.11
C LEU A 120 -4.40 -14.50 11.67
N GLN A 121 -5.21 -15.56 11.78
CA GLN A 121 -6.58 -15.46 12.22
C GLN A 121 -6.72 -14.81 13.60
N SER A 122 -5.87 -15.18 14.57
CA SER A 122 -5.87 -14.54 15.90
C SER A 122 -5.55 -13.04 15.88
N ASN A 123 -4.88 -12.55 14.82
CA ASN A 123 -4.56 -11.13 14.66
C ASN A 123 -5.65 -10.35 13.90
N TYR A 124 -6.65 -11.01 13.32
CA TYR A 124 -7.67 -10.40 12.47
C TYR A 124 -8.98 -10.05 13.20
N ASP A 125 -9.17 -10.51 14.45
CA ASP A 125 -10.37 -10.23 15.21
C ASP A 125 -10.53 -8.73 15.52
N GLY A 126 -11.63 -8.13 15.07
CA GLY A 126 -12.05 -6.77 15.44
C GLY A 126 -11.52 -5.61 14.60
N ILE A 127 -10.79 -5.85 13.50
CA ILE A 127 -10.19 -4.79 12.67
C ILE A 127 -10.86 -4.74 11.29
N GLY A 128 -11.20 -3.54 10.83
CA GLY A 128 -11.80 -3.32 9.51
C GLY A 128 -10.86 -3.75 8.38
N ALA A 129 -11.22 -4.82 7.69
CA ALA A 129 -10.50 -5.29 6.50
C ALA A 129 -11.03 -4.60 5.23
N MET A 130 -10.12 -4.32 4.29
CA MET A 130 -10.45 -3.74 3.00
C MET A 130 -9.80 -4.54 1.87
N THR A 131 -10.62 -5.00 0.92
CA THR A 131 -10.14 -5.73 -0.26
C THR A 131 -9.12 -4.92 -1.03
N SER A 132 -8.25 -5.59 -1.77
CA SER A 132 -7.24 -4.90 -2.58
C SER A 132 -7.86 -4.00 -3.64
N SER A 133 -8.95 -4.45 -4.28
CA SER A 133 -9.71 -3.68 -5.27
C SER A 133 -10.39 -2.45 -4.67
N ASP A 134 -11.00 -2.58 -3.48
CA ASP A 134 -11.66 -1.45 -2.82
C ASP A 134 -10.63 -0.41 -2.34
N ARG A 135 -9.47 -0.88 -1.86
CA ARG A 135 -8.36 0.00 -1.47
C ARG A 135 -7.90 0.83 -2.67
N GLU A 136 -7.60 0.18 -3.80
CA GLU A 136 -7.15 0.84 -5.02
C GLU A 136 -8.19 1.86 -5.53
N SER A 137 -9.47 1.46 -5.60
CA SER A 137 -10.56 2.34 -6.02
C SER A 137 -10.67 3.60 -5.15
N LYS A 138 -10.57 3.45 -3.82
CA LYS A 138 -10.62 4.58 -2.90
C LYS A 138 -9.38 5.47 -2.97
N LEU A 139 -8.19 4.87 -3.10
CA LEU A 139 -6.96 5.65 -3.27
C LEU A 139 -7.00 6.47 -4.57
N ASN A 140 -7.44 5.88 -5.67
CA ASN A 140 -7.61 6.58 -6.94
C ASN A 140 -8.64 7.71 -6.84
N ALA A 141 -9.75 7.49 -6.12
CA ALA A 141 -10.74 8.53 -5.88
C ALA A 141 -10.18 9.71 -5.07
N ILE A 142 -9.40 9.42 -4.02
CA ILE A 142 -8.73 10.44 -3.21
C ILE A 142 -7.70 11.20 -4.04
N ASP A 143 -6.86 10.50 -4.81
CA ASP A 143 -5.83 11.12 -5.65
C ASP A 143 -6.48 12.05 -6.70
N ALA A 144 -7.61 11.65 -7.29
CA ALA A 144 -8.38 12.51 -8.19
C ALA A 144 -9.00 13.74 -7.50
N GLU A 145 -9.50 13.61 -6.26
CA GLU A 145 -10.04 14.73 -5.48
C GLU A 145 -8.92 15.70 -5.06
N LEU A 146 -7.74 15.18 -4.69
CA LEU A 146 -6.56 15.99 -4.38
C LEU A 146 -6.12 16.83 -5.58
N ASP A 147 -6.05 16.24 -6.77
CA ASP A 147 -5.72 16.93 -8.02
C ASP A 147 -6.72 18.05 -8.35
N ASP A 148 -8.02 17.77 -8.21
CA ASP A 148 -9.09 18.75 -8.46
C ASP A 148 -9.05 19.91 -7.44
N LEU A 149 -8.84 19.62 -6.16
CA LEU A 149 -8.66 20.64 -5.13
C LEU A 149 -7.46 21.56 -5.42
N GLU A 150 -6.35 21.00 -5.89
CA GLU A 150 -5.17 21.78 -6.22
C GLU A 150 -5.37 22.67 -7.44
N ARG A 151 -6.07 22.19 -8.47
CA ARG A 151 -6.47 23.03 -9.62
C ARG A 151 -7.39 24.17 -9.21
N ARG A 152 -8.33 23.93 -8.28
CA ARG A 152 -9.22 24.97 -7.76
C ARG A 152 -8.47 26.00 -6.90
N GLU A 153 -7.53 25.55 -6.05
CA GLU A 153 -6.67 26.45 -5.27
C GLU A 153 -5.91 27.40 -6.21
N GLU A 154 -5.26 26.86 -7.25
CA GLU A 154 -4.49 27.67 -8.20
C GLU A 154 -5.39 28.60 -9.03
N ALA A 155 -6.60 28.18 -9.41
CA ALA A 155 -7.54 29.04 -10.09
C ALA A 155 -7.93 30.27 -9.25
N ILE A 156 -8.23 30.08 -7.97
CA ILE A 156 -8.57 31.17 -7.04
C ILE A 156 -7.36 32.08 -6.80
N ILE A 157 -6.16 31.51 -6.62
CA ILE A 157 -4.92 32.29 -6.46
C ILE A 157 -4.70 33.19 -7.67
N ARG A 158 -4.79 32.64 -8.88
CA ARG A 158 -4.58 33.41 -10.12
C ARG A 158 -5.63 34.49 -10.34
N GLU A 159 -6.90 34.19 -10.09
CA GLU A 159 -7.98 35.18 -10.19
C GLU A 159 -7.72 36.35 -9.24
N THR A 160 -7.38 36.04 -7.98
CA THR A 160 -7.09 37.06 -6.97
C THR A 160 -5.81 37.86 -7.27
N GLU A 161 -4.80 37.21 -7.85
CA GLU A 161 -3.56 37.87 -8.30
C GLU A 161 -3.79 38.78 -9.50
N ALA A 162 -4.67 38.40 -10.44
CA ALA A 162 -5.08 39.24 -11.56
C ALA A 162 -5.79 40.52 -11.09
N ASP A 163 -6.52 40.44 -9.97
CA ASP A 163 -7.12 41.57 -9.27
C ASP A 163 -6.11 42.38 -8.43
N GLY A 164 -4.81 42.06 -8.52
CA GLY A 164 -3.72 42.79 -7.87
C GLY A 164 -3.49 42.42 -6.41
N THR A 165 -4.13 41.37 -5.90
CA THR A 165 -3.92 40.88 -4.53
C THR A 165 -3.04 39.63 -4.54
N PRO A 166 -1.75 39.73 -4.16
CA PRO A 166 -0.88 38.56 -4.13
C PRO A 166 -1.32 37.57 -3.05
N LEU A 167 -1.41 36.29 -3.41
CA LEU A 167 -1.70 35.20 -2.49
C LEU A 167 -0.56 34.19 -2.48
N ALA A 168 -0.17 33.75 -1.28
CA ALA A 168 0.92 32.80 -1.13
C ALA A 168 0.49 31.40 -1.60
N ARG A 169 1.19 30.90 -2.62
CA ARG A 169 1.16 29.48 -3.00
C ARG A 169 1.81 28.62 -1.92
N ARG A 170 1.44 27.35 -1.87
CA ARG A 170 2.08 26.36 -1.01
C ARG A 170 3.48 26.02 -1.52
N SER A 171 4.37 25.63 -0.60
CA SER A 171 5.73 25.18 -0.96
C SER A 171 5.76 23.82 -1.65
N ASP A 172 4.72 23.00 -1.48
CA ASP A 172 4.56 21.66 -2.05
C ASP A 172 3.58 21.62 -3.24
N ALA A 173 3.28 22.77 -3.86
CA ALA A 173 2.40 22.83 -5.03
C ALA A 173 3.05 22.15 -6.25
N SER A 174 2.26 21.37 -6.99
CA SER A 174 2.69 20.68 -8.21
C SER A 174 3.04 21.70 -9.30
N PRO A 175 4.27 21.68 -9.83
CA PRO A 175 4.67 22.56 -10.92
C PRO A 175 3.74 22.43 -12.14
N ALA A 176 3.23 21.22 -12.41
CA ALA A 176 2.34 20.98 -13.54
C ALA A 176 1.05 21.81 -13.44
N ILE A 177 0.45 21.93 -12.26
CA ILE A 177 -0.78 22.70 -12.04
C ILE A 177 -0.48 24.21 -12.06
N VAL A 178 0.62 24.61 -11.43
CA VAL A 178 1.06 26.02 -11.38
C VAL A 178 1.45 26.56 -12.76
N LEU A 179 1.88 25.72 -13.70
CA LEU A 179 2.33 26.13 -15.04
C LEU A 179 1.32 25.86 -16.17
N LEU A 180 0.19 25.20 -15.89
CA LEU A 180 -0.72 24.64 -16.90
C LEU A 180 -1.31 25.66 -17.91
N ARG A 181 -1.22 26.97 -17.66
CA ARG A 181 -1.69 28.03 -18.56
C ARG A 181 -0.57 28.67 -19.40
N ASP A 182 0.68 28.62 -18.95
CA ASP A 182 1.80 29.26 -19.67
C ASP A 182 2.22 28.49 -20.93
N LEU A 183 1.82 27.22 -21.02
CA LEU A 183 2.08 26.36 -22.18
C LEU A 183 1.00 26.44 -23.27
N ALA A 184 -0.11 27.14 -23.03
CA ALA A 184 -1.24 27.25 -23.96
C ALA A 184 -1.34 28.64 -24.63
N ALA A 185 -0.28 29.44 -24.58
CA ALA A 185 -0.18 30.77 -25.20
C ALA A 185 0.74 30.76 -26.43
#